data_AF-E4XCP5-F1
#
_entry.id   AF-E4XCP5-F1
#
_cell.length_a   1.000
_cell.length_b   1.000
_cell.length_c   1.000
_cell.angle_alpha   90.00
_cell.angle_beta   90.00
_cell.angle_gamma   90.00
#
_symmetry.space_group_name_H-M   'P 1'
#
loop_
_entity.id
_entity.type
_entity.pdbx_description
1 polymer ?
#
loop_
_entity_poly.entity_id
_entity_poly.type
_entity_poly.pdbx_seq_one_letter_code
_entity_poly.pdbx_strand_id
1 'polypeptide(L)'
;MLDHGFYPYDLLGLRARWDDAEYHMVEDSYGQQWASSQRKIVEFTCHTMFFTAIVIVQWADVIICKTRRLSIVEQGMNNKVLIAGLFEETLLAALLAYCPGTDAMLRMFPVEWYCWFVPMPFSLIIFVYDEARRYLLRKYPGGWVEQETYY
;
A
#
# COMPACT_ATOMS: atom_id res chain seq x y z
N MET A 1 7.44 8.85 8.26
CA MET A 1 8.83 8.93 8.75
C MET A 1 9.57 10.14 8.18
N LEU A 2 9.56 10.35 6.85
CA LEU A 2 10.19 11.51 6.20
C LEU A 2 9.69 12.86 6.74
N ASP A 3 8.36 13.03 6.83
CA ASP A 3 7.77 14.28 7.35
C ASP A 3 8.05 14.52 8.85
N HIS A 4 8.47 13.47 9.55
CA HIS A 4 8.87 13.51 10.97
C HIS A 4 10.39 13.54 11.15
N GLY A 5 11.16 13.87 10.10
CA GLY A 5 12.60 14.09 10.21
C GLY A 5 13.47 12.84 10.20
N PHE A 6 12.91 11.65 9.93
CA PHE A 6 13.69 10.43 9.76
C PHE A 6 13.94 10.15 8.28
N TYR A 7 15.15 10.46 7.81
CA TYR A 7 15.55 10.16 6.44
C TYR A 7 15.89 8.68 6.23
N PRO A 8 15.70 8.14 5.00
CA PRO A 8 15.94 6.71 4.72
C PRO A 8 17.34 6.20 5.08
N TYR A 9 18.37 7.05 5.01
CA TYR A 9 19.74 6.67 5.32
C TYR A 9 19.99 6.51 6.83
N ASP A 10 19.30 7.30 7.66
CA ASP A 10 19.42 7.24 9.13
C ASP A 10 18.58 6.12 9.75
N LEU A 11 17.66 5.53 8.99
CA LEU A 11 16.84 4.39 9.44
C LEU A 11 17.65 3.08 9.49
N LEU A 12 18.75 2.97 8.75
CA LEU A 12 19.55 1.75 8.70
C LEU A 12 20.29 1.53 10.03
N GLY A 13 19.97 0.42 10.71
CA GLY A 13 20.57 0.09 12.02
C GLY A 13 19.91 0.78 13.22
N LEU A 14 18.88 1.62 13.01
CA LEU A 14 18.19 2.35 14.07
C LEU A 14 17.34 1.44 14.97
N ARG A 15 16.95 0.26 14.49
CA ARG A 15 16.00 -0.65 15.17
C ARG A 15 16.35 -0.95 16.62
N ALA A 16 17.61 -1.22 16.94
CA ALA A 16 18.02 -1.54 18.31
C ALA A 16 17.74 -0.39 19.29
N ARG A 17 18.02 0.86 18.87
CA ARG A 17 17.72 2.07 19.67
C ARG A 17 16.24 2.45 19.61
N TRP A 18 15.57 2.09 18.52
CA TRP A 18 14.15 2.36 18.30
C TRP A 18 13.23 1.47 19.15
N ASP A 19 13.60 0.20 19.35
CA ASP A 19 12.81 -0.74 20.14
C ASP A 19 13.14 -0.68 21.65
N ASP A 20 14.23 -0.01 22.02
CA ASP A 20 14.58 0.23 23.42
C ASP A 20 13.58 1.21 24.07
N ALA A 21 12.90 0.73 25.10
CA ALA A 21 11.90 1.47 25.86
C ALA A 21 12.51 2.45 26.86
N GLU A 22 13.73 2.18 27.35
CA GLU A 22 14.44 3.00 28.34
C GLU A 22 15.24 4.13 27.67
N TYR A 23 15.53 3.99 26.38
CA TYR A 23 16.27 4.99 25.60
C TYR A 23 15.35 6.10 25.08
N HIS A 24 15.40 7.29 25.69
CA HIS A 24 14.51 8.42 25.33
C HIS A 24 15.16 9.49 24.43
N MET A 25 16.37 9.27 23.93
CA MET A 25 17.17 10.26 23.19
C MET A 25 17.55 9.78 21.79
N VAL A 26 16.59 9.23 21.04
CA VAL A 26 16.84 8.92 19.62
C VAL A 26 16.81 10.24 18.86
N GLU A 27 17.93 10.56 18.23
CA GLU A 27 18.08 11.75 17.40
C GLU A 27 17.56 11.48 15.99
N ASP A 28 16.77 12.42 15.44
CA ASP A 28 16.37 12.41 14.04
C ASP A 28 17.39 13.15 13.15
N SER A 29 17.15 13.18 11.84
CA SER A 29 18.04 13.84 10.89
C SER A 29 18.08 15.38 11.02
N TYR A 30 17.12 15.97 11.76
CA TYR A 30 17.06 17.39 12.06
C TYR A 30 17.70 17.75 13.41
N GLY A 31 18.21 16.76 14.15
CA GLY A 31 18.81 16.94 15.47
C GLY A 31 17.80 17.00 16.62
N GLN A 32 16.54 16.62 16.39
CA GLN A 32 15.52 16.54 17.43
C GLN A 32 15.59 15.21 18.17
N GLN A 33 15.33 15.23 19.47
CA GLN A 33 15.31 14.03 20.30
C GLN A 33 13.88 13.53 20.50
N TRP A 34 13.68 12.24 20.27
CA TRP A 34 12.37 11.60 20.31
C TRP A 34 12.21 10.63 21.48
N ALA A 35 11.19 10.86 22.30
CA ALA A 35 10.82 9.95 23.38
C ALA A 35 10.22 8.64 22.84
N SER A 36 10.38 7.54 23.58
CA SER A 36 9.88 6.20 23.18
C SER A 36 8.40 6.18 22.75
N SER A 37 7.52 6.86 23.50
CA SER A 37 6.09 6.94 23.15
C SER A 37 5.84 7.66 21.82
N GLN A 38 6.52 8.78 21.57
CA GLN A 38 6.39 9.54 20.32
C GLN A 38 6.87 8.73 19.11
N ARG A 39 7.98 8.00 19.27
CA ARG A 39 8.53 7.10 18.24
C ARG A 39 7.53 6.00 17.87
N LYS A 40 6.92 5.37 18.86
CA LYS A 40 5.92 4.32 18.63
C LYS A 40 4.67 4.84 17.92
N ILE A 41 4.24 6.09 18.17
CA ILE A 41 3.14 6.70 17.40
C ILE A 41 3.52 6.83 15.91
N VAL A 42 4.74 7.31 15.61
CA VAL A 42 5.22 7.43 14.22
C VAL A 42 5.33 6.06 13.56
N GLU A 43 5.83 5.05 14.28
CA GLU A 43 5.92 3.67 13.78
C GLU A 43 4.55 3.09 13.44
N PHE A 44 3.58 3.21 14.35
CA PHE A 44 2.23 2.70 14.12
C PHE A 44 1.50 3.45 13.01
N THR A 45 1.71 4.76 12.89
CA THR A 45 1.23 5.54 11.75
C THR A 45 1.81 5.00 10.44
N CYS A 46 3.10 4.60 10.43
CA CYS A 46 3.71 3.99 9.25
C CYS A 46 3.12 2.62 8.91
N HIS A 47 2.76 1.81 9.91
CA HIS A 47 2.03 0.57 9.67
C HIS A 47 0.68 0.83 9.01
N THR A 48 -0.08 1.83 9.47
CA THR A 48 -1.35 2.20 8.84
C THR A 48 -1.14 2.70 7.41
N MET A 49 -0.14 3.55 7.14
CA MET A 49 0.18 3.99 5.78
C MET A 49 0.52 2.82 4.86
N PHE A 50 1.31 1.86 5.35
CA PHE A 50 1.66 0.66 4.59
C PHE A 50 0.44 -0.22 4.31
N PHE A 51 -0.45 -0.38 5.29
CA PHE A 51 -1.73 -1.07 5.11
C PHE A 51 -2.60 -0.40 4.04
N THR A 52 -2.77 0.93 4.10
CA THR A 52 -3.50 1.69 3.07
C THR A 52 -2.86 1.53 1.68
N ALA A 53 -1.52 1.48 1.61
CA ALA A 53 -0.82 1.25 0.35
C ALA A 53 -1.14 -0.12 -0.25
N ILE A 54 -1.23 -1.17 0.57
CA ILE A 54 -1.64 -2.50 0.11
C ILE A 54 -3.06 -2.44 -0.47
N VAL A 55 -4.02 -1.85 0.25
CA VAL A 55 -5.42 -1.75 -0.22
C VAL A 55 -5.53 -1.07 -1.59
N ILE A 56 -4.75 0.00 -1.82
CA ILE A 56 -4.79 0.73 -3.10
C ILE A 56 -4.15 -0.06 -4.25
N VAL A 57 -3.09 -0.82 -3.96
CA VAL A 57 -2.51 -1.73 -4.96
C VAL A 57 -3.46 -2.88 -5.27
N GLN A 58 -4.21 -3.37 -4.28
CA GLN A 58 -5.22 -4.41 -4.47
C GLN A 58 -6.34 -3.99 -5.43
N TRP A 59 -6.64 -2.69 -5.55
CA TRP A 59 -7.58 -2.21 -6.57
C TRP A 59 -7.15 -2.62 -7.98
N ALA A 60 -5.87 -2.44 -8.32
CA ALA A 60 -5.35 -2.88 -9.60
C ALA A 60 -5.33 -4.41 -9.68
N ASP A 61 -4.88 -5.10 -8.62
CA ASP A 61 -4.76 -6.56 -8.58
C ASP A 61 -6.10 -7.28 -8.84
N VAL A 62 -7.17 -6.82 -8.18
CA VAL A 62 -8.54 -7.34 -8.34
C VAL A 62 -9.06 -7.10 -9.75
N ILE A 63 -8.74 -5.95 -10.36
CA ILE A 63 -9.15 -5.64 -11.73
C ILE A 63 -8.39 -6.52 -12.73
N ILE A 64 -7.08 -6.73 -12.55
CA ILE A 64 -6.28 -7.55 -13.47
C ILE A 64 -6.62 -9.04 -13.39
N CYS A 65 -6.84 -9.56 -12.17
CA CYS A 65 -7.20 -10.96 -11.94
C CYS A 65 -8.56 -11.36 -12.54
N LYS A 66 -9.40 -10.37 -12.87
CA LYS A 66 -10.71 -10.60 -13.52
C LYS A 66 -10.60 -11.29 -14.88
N THR A 67 -9.54 -11.00 -15.63
CA THR A 67 -9.43 -11.37 -17.05
C THR A 67 -8.02 -11.85 -17.37
N ARG A 68 -7.88 -13.12 -17.78
CA ARG A 68 -6.56 -13.73 -18.07
C ARG A 68 -5.99 -13.38 -19.45
N ARG A 69 -6.85 -13.14 -20.46
CA ARG A 69 -6.43 -12.91 -21.86
C ARG A 69 -7.06 -11.67 -22.51
N LEU A 70 -8.33 -11.42 -22.24
CA LEU A 70 -9.05 -10.28 -22.82
C LEU A 70 -8.62 -8.96 -22.16
N SER A 71 -8.72 -7.88 -22.92
CA SER A 71 -8.58 -6.52 -22.39
C SER A 71 -9.72 -6.23 -21.42
N ILE A 72 -9.43 -5.48 -20.36
CA ILE A 72 -10.49 -4.97 -19.48
C ILE A 72 -11.45 -4.03 -20.23
N VAL A 73 -10.96 -3.31 -21.24
CA VAL A 73 -11.78 -2.40 -22.06
C VAL A 73 -12.78 -3.16 -22.91
N GLU A 74 -12.37 -4.31 -23.46
CA GLU A 74 -13.24 -5.17 -24.26
C GLU A 74 -14.24 -5.94 -23.39
N GLN A 75 -13.81 -6.44 -22.23
CA GLN A 75 -14.66 -7.21 -21.31
C GLN A 75 -15.67 -6.35 -20.55
N GLY A 76 -15.25 -5.13 -20.17
CA GLY A 76 -16.02 -4.23 -19.30
C GLY A 76 -16.10 -4.67 -17.83
N MET A 77 -16.59 -3.77 -16.97
CA MET A 77 -16.75 -3.98 -15.52
C MET A 77 -18.21 -4.27 -15.13
N ASN A 78 -18.82 -5.31 -15.71
CA ASN A 78 -20.23 -5.65 -15.41
C ASN A 78 -20.44 -6.49 -14.13
N ASN A 79 -19.37 -6.86 -13.43
CA ASN A 79 -19.49 -7.66 -12.20
C ASN A 79 -19.79 -6.73 -11.01
N LYS A 80 -21.07 -6.64 -10.64
CA LYS A 80 -21.54 -5.82 -9.52
C LYS A 80 -20.96 -6.25 -8.17
N VAL A 81 -20.73 -7.55 -7.97
CA VAL A 81 -20.13 -8.07 -6.72
C VAL A 81 -18.67 -7.62 -6.58
N LEU A 82 -17.91 -7.63 -7.70
CA LEU A 82 -16.53 -7.15 -7.72
C LEU A 82 -16.45 -5.65 -7.35
N ILE A 83 -17.32 -4.84 -7.95
CA ILE A 83 -17.38 -3.40 -7.66
C ILE A 83 -17.78 -3.15 -6.20
N ALA A 84 -18.80 -3.86 -5.71
CA ALA A 84 -19.22 -3.76 -4.32
C ALA A 84 -18.10 -4.17 -3.35
N GLY A 85 -17.33 -5.21 -3.67
CA GLY A 85 -16.17 -5.64 -2.90
C GLY A 85 -15.08 -4.55 -2.82
N LEU A 86 -14.75 -3.89 -3.94
CA LEU A 86 -13.79 -2.78 -3.94
C LEU A 86 -14.23 -1.61 -3.06
N PHE A 87 -15.54 -1.28 -3.09
CA PHE A 87 -16.10 -0.25 -2.20
C PHE A 87 -16.07 -0.67 -0.73
N GLU A 88 -16.43 -1.92 -0.43
CA GLU A 88 -16.44 -2.46 0.93
C GLU A 88 -15.03 -2.53 1.52
N GLU A 89 -14.04 -2.98 0.75
CA GLU A 89 -12.63 -2.99 1.15
C GLU A 89 -12.12 -1.58 1.47
N THR A 90 -12.41 -0.61 0.59
CA THR A 90 -12.01 0.79 0.80
C THR A 90 -12.70 1.40 2.02
N LEU A 91 -13.99 1.10 2.21
CA LEU A 91 -14.75 1.56 3.37
C LEU A 91 -14.20 0.96 4.66
N LEU A 92 -13.90 -0.34 4.67
CA LEU A 92 -13.31 -1.02 5.81
C LEU A 92 -11.94 -0.43 6.14
N ALA A 93 -11.09 -0.20 5.13
CA ALA A 93 -9.79 0.43 5.33
C ALA A 93 -9.91 1.84 5.92
N ALA A 94 -10.85 2.65 5.44
CA ALA A 94 -11.12 3.99 5.96
C ALA A 94 -11.67 3.94 7.41
N LEU A 95 -12.57 3.01 7.71
CA LEU A 95 -13.08 2.79 9.06
C LEU A 95 -11.95 2.37 10.01
N LEU A 96 -11.09 1.45 9.60
CA LEU A 96 -9.96 1.01 10.42
C LEU A 96 -8.95 2.14 10.68
N ALA A 97 -8.69 2.99 9.69
CA ALA A 97 -7.75 4.10 9.82
C ALA A 97 -8.27 5.29 10.63
N TYR A 98 -9.58 5.59 10.58
CA TYR A 98 -10.13 6.84 11.13
C TYR A 98 -11.15 6.66 12.27
N CYS A 99 -11.61 5.43 12.54
CA CYS A 99 -12.58 5.21 13.62
C CYS A 99 -11.90 5.29 15.01
N PRO A 100 -12.44 6.08 15.96
CA PRO A 100 -11.88 6.16 17.30
C PRO A 100 -11.98 4.81 18.02
N GLY A 101 -10.88 4.34 18.64
CA GLY A 101 -10.79 3.05 19.32
C GLY A 101 -10.00 1.97 18.56
N THR A 102 -9.77 2.15 17.24
CA THR A 102 -8.88 1.26 16.47
C THR A 102 -7.40 1.48 16.83
N ASP A 103 -7.06 2.65 17.34
CA ASP A 103 -5.75 3.00 17.91
C ASP A 103 -5.42 2.15 19.14
N ALA A 104 -6.41 1.91 20.01
CA ALA A 104 -6.24 1.08 21.20
C ALA A 104 -6.27 -0.43 20.88
N MET A 105 -7.13 -0.86 19.94
CA MET A 105 -7.31 -2.29 19.63
C MET A 105 -6.30 -2.84 18.62
N LEU A 106 -6.04 -2.09 17.55
CA LEU A 106 -5.25 -2.52 16.40
C LEU A 106 -3.97 -1.70 16.21
N ARG A 107 -3.75 -0.67 17.04
CA ARG A 107 -2.61 0.27 16.91
C ARG A 107 -2.58 0.93 15.53
N MET A 108 -3.77 1.26 15.01
CA MET A 108 -3.90 2.00 13.76
C MET A 108 -4.12 3.48 14.08
N PHE A 109 -3.28 4.34 13.52
CA PHE A 109 -3.35 5.77 13.72
C PHE A 109 -3.86 6.46 12.46
N PRO A 110 -4.59 7.58 12.59
CA PRO A 110 -5.11 8.30 11.45
C PRO A 110 -3.96 8.79 10.57
N VAL A 111 -4.07 8.53 9.28
CA VAL A 111 -3.10 8.95 8.27
C VAL A 111 -3.58 10.20 7.56
N GLU A 112 -2.65 11.03 7.11
CA GLU A 112 -2.98 12.23 6.34
C GLU A 112 -3.56 11.85 4.97
N TRP A 113 -4.46 12.69 4.44
CA TRP A 113 -5.20 12.38 3.21
C TRP A 113 -4.28 12.20 1.99
N TYR A 114 -3.14 12.90 1.93
CA TYR A 114 -2.19 12.77 0.82
C TYR A 114 -1.48 11.40 0.80
N CYS A 115 -1.40 10.70 1.94
CA CYS A 115 -0.78 9.37 2.02
C CYS A 115 -1.54 8.34 1.17
N TRP A 116 -2.83 8.56 0.92
CA TRP A 116 -3.63 7.76 0.01
C TRP A 116 -3.17 7.89 -1.45
N PHE A 117 -2.55 9.00 -1.84
CA PHE A 117 -2.08 9.20 -3.21
C PHE A 117 -0.68 8.63 -3.47
N VAL A 118 0.12 8.41 -2.43
CA VAL A 118 1.47 7.83 -2.53
C VAL A 118 1.51 6.48 -3.27
N PRO A 119 0.61 5.50 -3.00
CA PRO A 119 0.60 4.21 -3.69
C PRO A 119 -0.07 4.23 -5.08
N MET A 120 -0.82 5.28 -5.44
CA MET A 120 -1.59 5.34 -6.68
C MET A 120 -0.73 5.16 -7.96
N PRO A 121 0.48 5.77 -8.08
CA PRO A 121 1.36 5.53 -9.22
C PRO A 121 1.77 4.06 -9.37
N PHE A 122 1.99 3.34 -8.26
CA PHE A 122 2.34 1.92 -8.28
C PHE A 122 1.17 1.05 -8.74
N SER A 123 -0.04 1.37 -8.27
CA SER A 123 -1.28 0.72 -8.73
C SER A 123 -1.47 0.90 -10.25
N LEU A 124 -1.20 2.10 -10.78
CA LEU A 124 -1.24 2.37 -12.22
C LEU A 124 -0.19 1.57 -13.01
N ILE A 125 1.04 1.46 -12.49
CA ILE A 125 2.11 0.68 -13.13
C ILE A 125 1.70 -0.79 -13.24
N ILE A 126 1.14 -1.37 -12.18
CA ILE A 126 0.65 -2.76 -12.17
C ILE A 126 -0.43 -2.96 -13.24
N PHE A 127 -1.40 -2.04 -13.30
CA PHE A 127 -2.46 -2.08 -14.30
C PHE A 127 -1.91 -2.01 -15.74
N VAL A 128 -1.03 -1.04 -16.02
CA VAL A 128 -0.45 -0.84 -17.37
C VAL A 128 0.41 -2.02 -17.79
N TYR A 129 1.24 -2.52 -16.87
CA TYR A 129 2.08 -3.69 -17.10
C TYR A 129 1.24 -4.90 -17.51
N ASP A 130 0.15 -5.15 -16.79
CA ASP A 130 -0.68 -6.32 -17.04
C ASP A 130 -1.51 -6.21 -18.33
N GLU A 131 -2.02 -5.02 -18.63
CA GLU A 131 -2.72 -4.77 -19.89
C GLU A 131 -1.76 -4.90 -21.10
N ALA A 132 -0.51 -4.45 -20.95
CA ALA A 132 0.55 -4.65 -21.96
C ALA A 132 0.90 -6.14 -22.14
N ARG A 133 1.02 -6.90 -21.05
CA ARG A 133 1.20 -8.37 -21.08
C ARG A 133 0.06 -9.03 -21.86
N ARG A 134 -1.19 -8.69 -21.55
CA ARG A 134 -2.37 -9.23 -22.24
C ARG A 134 -2.48 -8.80 -23.70
N TYR A 135 -2.03 -7.60 -24.03
CA TYR A 135 -1.91 -7.18 -25.43
C TYR A 135 -0.90 -8.06 -26.21
N LEU A 136 0.26 -8.35 -25.62
CA LEU A 136 1.26 -9.24 -26.24
C LEU A 136 0.74 -10.68 -26.40
N LEU A 137 0.01 -11.21 -25.40
CA LEU A 137 -0.64 -12.54 -25.48
C LEU A 137 -1.68 -12.65 -26.60
N ARG A 138 -2.35 -11.55 -26.94
CA ARG A 138 -3.31 -11.50 -28.06
C ARG A 138 -2.63 -11.35 -29.40
N LYS A 139 -1.52 -10.61 -29.47
CA LYS A 139 -0.78 -10.35 -30.71
C LYS A 139 0.09 -11.52 -31.15
N TYR A 140 0.67 -12.28 -30.21
CA TYR A 140 1.61 -13.37 -30.49
C TYR A 140 1.17 -14.69 -29.80
N PRO A 141 0.14 -15.38 -30.33
CA PRO A 141 -0.28 -16.68 -29.81
C PRO A 141 0.86 -17.71 -29.98
N GLY A 142 1.21 -18.42 -28.91
CA GLY A 142 2.29 -19.40 -28.85
C GLY A 142 3.69 -18.83 -28.54
N GLY A 143 3.81 -17.54 -28.23
CA GLY A 143 5.06 -16.91 -27.85
C GLY A 143 5.51 -17.25 -26.41
N TRP A 144 6.75 -16.89 -26.07
CA TRP A 144 7.35 -17.12 -24.74
C TRP A 144 6.50 -16.55 -23.59
N VAL A 145 5.87 -15.40 -23.78
CA VAL A 145 4.98 -14.77 -22.78
C VAL A 145 3.77 -15.65 -22.46
N GLU A 146 3.21 -16.36 -23.44
CA GLU A 146 2.09 -17.29 -23.21
C GLU A 146 2.55 -18.56 -22.52
N GLN A 147 3.77 -19.03 -22.80
CA GLN A 147 4.31 -20.23 -22.15
C GLN A 147 4.69 -19.99 -20.68
N GLU A 148 5.19 -18.81 -20.35
CA GLU A 148 5.73 -18.49 -19.02
C GLU A 148 4.79 -17.69 -18.12
N THR A 149 3.82 -16.94 -18.66
CA THR A 149 3.01 -16.01 -17.84
C THR A 149 1.51 -16.23 -17.92
N TYR A 150 1.07 -17.23 -18.68
CA TYR A 150 -0.35 -17.57 -18.80
C TYR A 150 -0.77 -18.51 -17.66
N TYR A 151 -1.45 -17.95 -16.65
CA TYR A 151 -2.03 -18.67 -15.51
C TYR A 151 -3.49 -18.28 -15.33
#